data_AF-A0A485L7P8-F1
#
_entry.id   AF-A0A485L7P8-F1
#
_cell.length_a   1.000
_cell.length_b   1.000
_cell.length_c   1.000
_cell.angle_alpha   90.00
_cell.angle_beta   90.00
_cell.angle_gamma   90.00
#
_symmetry.space_group_name_H-M   'P 1'
#
loop_
_entity.id
_entity.type
_entity.pdbx_description
1 polymer ?
#
loop_
_entity_poly.entity_id
_entity_poly.type
_entity_poly.pdbx_seq_one_letter_code
_entity_poly.pdbx_strand_id
1 'polypeptide(L)'
;MTTLLFISISTKPNNIKRDKIFNSSIKLQCAYLKQLITSIQALHSLGYIHGDIKLENFVLFNYDQFKVIDFECAELIDTDIKTPHFTREYYPPEMANFFLNYKLNPEVTSLKASTALDVWSAAVLVLHLFSRRGSLVEFEDIENEDNIPRQLTSPKFSFRKSIHNTHFAKSKRETREKCLCIDRAKRGTLDEILSLIPQLTQRSYDFRISVAASTEAA
;
A
#
# COMPACT_ATOMS: atom_id res chain seq x y z
N MET A 1 -25.14 21.95 5.68
CA MET A 1 -25.50 20.67 5.04
C MET A 1 -24.55 20.46 3.87
N THR A 2 -23.44 19.78 4.10
CA THR A 2 -22.44 19.52 3.07
C THR A 2 -22.74 18.14 2.50
N THR A 3 -23.22 18.12 1.26
CA THR A 3 -23.59 16.90 0.54
C THR A 3 -22.34 16.04 0.34
N LEU A 4 -22.18 15.01 1.18
CA LEU A 4 -21.33 13.86 0.86
C LEU A 4 -21.87 13.26 -0.43
N LEU A 5 -21.11 13.46 -1.52
CA LEU A 5 -21.44 12.94 -2.83
C LEU A 5 -21.32 11.41 -2.75
N PHE A 6 -22.42 10.72 -2.41
CA PHE A 6 -22.55 9.30 -2.64
C PHE A 6 -22.45 9.06 -4.15
N ILE A 7 -21.27 8.69 -4.63
CA ILE A 7 -21.10 8.20 -5.99
C ILE A 7 -21.80 6.85 -6.04
N SER A 8 -23.07 6.86 -6.45
CA SER A 8 -23.80 5.66 -6.85
C SER A 8 -23.11 5.07 -8.08
N ILE A 9 -22.31 4.02 -7.89
CA ILE A 9 -21.56 3.34 -8.96
C ILE A 9 -22.56 2.47 -9.75
N SER A 10 -23.21 3.05 -10.76
CA SER A 10 -24.16 2.36 -11.65
C SER A 10 -23.49 1.64 -12.84
N THR A 11 -22.18 1.42 -12.82
CA THR A 11 -21.47 0.68 -13.86
C THR A 11 -20.69 -0.43 -13.19
N LYS A 12 -21.03 -1.69 -13.46
CA LYS A 12 -20.31 -2.88 -12.96
C LYS A 12 -18.81 -2.62 -13.17
N PRO A 13 -18.00 -2.51 -12.10
CA PRO A 13 -16.57 -2.35 -12.27
C PRO A 13 -16.08 -3.54 -13.08
N ASN A 14 -15.36 -3.26 -14.17
CA ASN A 14 -14.56 -4.29 -14.81
C ASN A 14 -13.50 -4.66 -13.78
N ASN A 15 -13.76 -5.69 -12.97
CA ASN A 15 -12.81 -6.28 -12.05
C ASN A 15 -11.66 -6.84 -12.88
N ILE A 16 -10.72 -5.97 -13.26
CA ILE A 16 -9.36 -6.38 -13.54
C ILE A 16 -8.90 -7.04 -12.24
N LYS A 17 -9.00 -8.37 -12.21
CA LYS A 17 -8.50 -9.20 -11.12
C LYS A 17 -7.07 -8.75 -10.84
N ARG A 18 -6.71 -8.63 -9.55
CA ARG A 18 -5.37 -8.31 -9.04
C ARG A 18 -4.24 -8.78 -9.99
N ASP A 19 -4.34 -10.02 -10.45
CA ASP A 19 -3.42 -10.71 -11.37
C ASP A 19 -3.07 -9.92 -12.64
N LYS A 20 -4.01 -9.18 -13.22
CA LYS A 20 -3.79 -8.44 -14.46
C LYS A 20 -2.98 -7.16 -14.23
N ILE A 21 -3.01 -6.55 -13.04
CA ILE A 21 -2.11 -5.41 -12.70
C ILE A 21 -0.72 -5.92 -12.34
N PHE A 22 -0.63 -6.99 -11.55
CA PHE A 22 0.66 -7.63 -11.22
C PHE A 22 1.43 -8.07 -12.46
N ASN A 23 0.74 -8.63 -13.46
CA ASN A 23 1.35 -9.08 -14.71
C ASN A 23 1.38 -8.00 -15.81
N SER A 24 1.04 -6.75 -15.48
CA SER A 24 1.05 -5.65 -16.45
C SER A 24 2.44 -5.02 -16.63
N SER A 25 2.56 -4.13 -17.61
CA SER A 25 3.79 -3.35 -17.79
C SER A 25 4.11 -2.50 -16.56
N ILE A 26 5.40 -2.34 -16.26
CA ILE A 26 5.90 -1.43 -15.22
C ILE A 26 5.33 0.00 -15.37
N LYS A 27 5.09 0.45 -16.62
CA LYS A 27 4.44 1.74 -16.89
C LYS A 27 3.02 1.81 -16.31
N LEU A 28 2.24 0.73 -16.46
CA LEU A 28 0.88 0.66 -15.92
C LEU A 28 0.90 0.56 -14.39
N GLN A 29 1.80 -0.23 -13.81
CA GLN A 29 2.00 -0.30 -12.34
C GLN A 29 2.40 1.05 -11.75
N CYS A 30 3.25 1.82 -12.45
CA CYS A 30 3.60 3.18 -12.06
C CYS A 30 2.42 4.15 -12.16
N ALA A 31 1.61 4.05 -13.22
CA ALA A 31 0.41 4.86 -13.38
C ALA A 31 -0.63 4.55 -12.28
N TYR A 32 -0.80 3.28 -11.95
CA TYR A 32 -1.60 2.80 -10.83
C TYR A 32 -1.11 3.43 -9.52
N LEU A 33 0.18 3.25 -9.19
CA LEU A 33 0.72 3.80 -7.95
C LEU A 33 0.56 5.32 -7.88
N LYS A 34 0.82 6.04 -8.98
CA LYS A 34 0.65 7.50 -9.01
C LYS A 34 -0.79 7.91 -8.68
N GLN A 35 -1.78 7.28 -9.31
CA GLN A 35 -3.19 7.61 -9.11
C GLN A 35 -3.67 7.20 -7.71
N LEU A 36 -3.20 6.07 -7.19
CA LEU A 36 -3.49 5.63 -5.83
C LEU A 36 -3.03 6.70 -4.83
N ILE A 37 -1.74 7.04 -4.88
CA ILE A 37 -1.17 7.99 -3.94
C ILE A 37 -1.83 9.36 -4.06
N THR A 38 -2.08 9.84 -5.28
CA THR A 38 -2.81 11.11 -5.50
C THR A 38 -4.21 11.09 -4.89
N SER A 39 -4.91 9.95 -4.99
CA SER A 39 -6.26 9.79 -4.41
C SER A 39 -6.23 9.80 -2.88
N ILE A 40 -5.24 9.14 -2.27
CA ILE A 40 -5.05 9.13 -0.82
C ILE A 40 -4.68 10.53 -0.32
N GLN A 41 -3.78 11.24 -1.01
CA GLN A 41 -3.43 12.64 -0.68
C GLN A 41 -4.65 13.55 -0.72
N ALA A 42 -5.53 13.37 -1.71
CA ALA A 42 -6.79 14.11 -1.80
C ALA A 42 -7.75 13.78 -0.63
N LEU A 43 -7.80 12.53 -0.17
CA LEU A 43 -8.59 12.15 1.00
C LEU A 43 -8.02 12.78 2.28
N HIS A 44 -6.69 12.74 2.45
CA HIS A 44 -5.98 13.32 3.58
C HIS A 44 -6.19 14.84 3.66
N SER A 45 -6.21 15.54 2.52
CA SER A 45 -6.46 16.99 2.48
C SER A 45 -7.90 17.37 2.83
N LEU A 46 -8.85 16.43 2.69
CA LEU A 46 -10.23 16.56 3.18
C LEU A 46 -10.37 16.24 4.67
N GLY A 47 -9.28 15.85 5.35
CA GLY A 47 -9.28 15.55 6.78
C GLY A 47 -9.59 14.10 7.12
N TYR A 48 -9.61 13.18 6.15
CA TYR A 48 -9.93 11.77 6.36
C TYR A 48 -8.74 10.86 6.05
N ILE A 49 -8.65 9.74 6.74
CA ILE A 49 -7.87 8.58 6.29
C ILE A 49 -8.78 7.59 5.57
N HIS A 50 -8.22 6.72 4.75
CA HIS A 50 -8.97 5.60 4.18
C HIS A 50 -9.06 4.42 5.15
N GLY A 51 -7.97 4.10 5.85
CA GLY A 51 -7.93 3.04 6.87
C GLY A 51 -7.90 1.60 6.33
N ASP A 52 -7.97 1.39 5.01
CA ASP A 52 -7.94 0.06 4.37
C ASP A 52 -7.32 0.12 2.96
N ILE A 53 -6.12 0.69 2.88
CA ILE A 53 -5.37 0.78 1.62
C ILE A 53 -4.80 -0.58 1.26
N LYS A 54 -5.29 -1.15 0.17
CA LYS A 54 -4.89 -2.46 -0.36
C LYS A 54 -5.22 -2.55 -1.85
N LEU A 55 -4.65 -3.54 -2.55
CA LEU A 55 -4.74 -3.62 -4.00
C LEU A 55 -6.18 -3.80 -4.52
N GLU A 56 -7.06 -4.34 -3.69
CA GLU A 56 -8.46 -4.66 -4.03
C GLU A 56 -9.33 -3.42 -4.03
N ASN A 57 -8.99 -2.48 -3.17
CA ASN A 57 -9.71 -1.23 -3.01
C ASN A 57 -9.28 -0.18 -4.04
N PHE A 58 -8.46 -0.55 -5.03
CA PHE A 58 -8.08 0.34 -6.12
C PHE A 58 -8.30 -0.33 -7.48
N VAL A 59 -9.41 0.05 -8.10
CA VAL A 59 -9.99 -0.66 -9.27
C VAL A 59 -9.80 0.15 -10.54
N LEU A 60 -9.52 -0.54 -11.65
CA LEU A 60 -9.55 0.10 -12.97
C LEU A 60 -10.99 0.45 -13.33
N PHE A 61 -11.26 1.74 -13.47
CA PHE A 61 -12.54 2.26 -13.88
C PHE A 61 -12.68 2.28 -15.41
N ASN A 62 -11.68 2.83 -16.14
CA ASN A 62 -11.67 2.93 -17.61
C ASN A 62 -10.23 2.94 -18.11
N TYR A 63 -9.86 2.13 -19.13
CA TYR A 63 -8.54 2.04 -19.81
C TYR A 63 -7.29 2.16 -18.91
N ASP A 64 -6.98 3.34 -18.39
CA ASP A 64 -5.86 3.71 -17.53
C ASP A 64 -6.24 4.53 -16.28
N GLN A 65 -7.53 4.75 -16.01
CA GLN A 65 -8.07 5.44 -14.85
C GLN A 65 -8.40 4.46 -13.73
N PHE A 66 -7.75 4.65 -12.59
CA PHE A 66 -7.98 3.87 -11.38
C PHE A 66 -8.72 4.72 -10.34
N LYS A 67 -9.58 4.08 -9.56
CA LYS A 67 -10.36 4.73 -8.50
C LYS A 67 -10.27 3.93 -7.21
N VAL A 68 -10.13 4.68 -6.11
CA VAL A 68 -10.27 4.13 -4.77
C VAL A 68 -11.74 3.83 -4.53
N ILE A 69 -12.00 2.63 -4.01
CA ILE A 69 -13.33 2.16 -3.61
C ILE A 69 -13.28 1.76 -2.13
N ASP A 70 -14.45 1.49 -1.56
CA ASP A 70 -14.59 0.94 -0.21
C ASP A 70 -14.09 1.88 0.92
N PHE A 71 -14.91 2.88 1.22
CA PHE A 71 -14.65 3.86 2.28
C PHE A 71 -15.25 3.44 3.63
N GLU A 72 -15.59 2.16 3.81
CA GLU A 72 -16.23 1.69 5.06
C GLU A 72 -15.32 1.85 6.28
N CYS A 73 -14.00 1.88 6.06
CA CYS A 73 -12.98 2.06 7.09
C CYS A 73 -12.47 3.51 7.21
N ALA A 74 -13.05 4.44 6.44
CA ALA A 74 -12.61 5.83 6.42
C ALA A 74 -12.98 6.52 7.74
N GLU A 75 -12.02 7.24 8.29
CA GLU A 75 -12.15 7.87 9.61
C GLU A 75 -11.59 9.29 9.55
N LEU A 76 -12.18 10.21 10.33
CA LEU A 76 -11.67 11.57 10.43
C LEU A 76 -10.29 11.54 11.12
N ILE A 77 -9.34 12.35 10.67
CA ILE A 77 -8.02 12.43 11.31
C ILE A 77 -8.21 12.92 12.76
N ASP A 78 -7.42 12.36 13.68
CA ASP A 78 -7.44 12.61 15.13
C ASP A 78 -8.68 12.13 15.91
N THR A 79 -9.62 11.42 15.27
CA THR A 79 -10.70 10.69 15.97
C THR A 79 -10.30 9.27 16.34
N ASP A 80 -11.08 8.66 17.23
CA ASP A 80 -10.81 7.30 17.72
C ASP A 80 -11.42 6.25 16.79
N ILE A 81 -10.55 5.42 16.22
CA ILE A 81 -10.94 4.16 15.60
C ILE A 81 -11.31 3.20 16.73
N LYS A 82 -12.58 2.79 16.77
CA LYS A 82 -13.14 1.94 17.83
C LYS A 82 -13.08 0.45 17.53
N THR A 83 -12.98 0.09 16.26
CA THR A 83 -12.93 -1.30 15.81
C THR A 83 -11.76 -1.49 14.85
N PRO A 84 -10.92 -2.52 15.02
CA PRO A 84 -9.88 -2.82 14.04
C PRO A 84 -10.52 -3.34 12.74
N HIS A 85 -10.17 -2.74 11.60
CA HIS A 85 -10.68 -3.08 10.27
C HIS A 85 -9.63 -3.82 9.44
N PHE A 86 -10.06 -4.70 8.52
CA PHE A 86 -9.29 -5.87 8.09
C PHE A 86 -8.58 -5.77 6.73
N THR A 87 -7.26 -5.99 6.75
CA THR A 87 -6.46 -6.95 5.93
C THR A 87 -5.08 -7.06 6.61
N ARG A 88 -4.83 -8.18 7.32
CA ARG A 88 -3.76 -8.26 8.33
C ARG A 88 -2.36 -7.96 7.81
N GLU A 89 -2.04 -8.35 6.58
CA GLU A 89 -0.71 -8.14 5.99
C GLU A 89 -0.40 -6.66 5.68
N TYR A 90 -1.43 -5.81 5.54
CA TYR A 90 -1.30 -4.37 5.33
C TYR A 90 -1.31 -3.56 6.64
N TYR A 91 -1.46 -4.22 7.80
CA TYR A 91 -1.59 -3.52 9.07
C TYR A 91 -0.31 -2.75 9.42
N PRO A 92 -0.44 -1.45 9.71
CA PRO A 92 0.57 -0.73 10.47
C PRO A 92 0.79 -1.41 11.83
N PRO A 93 2.02 -1.41 12.40
CA PRO A 93 2.30 -2.03 13.70
C PRO A 93 1.40 -1.54 14.83
N GLU A 94 1.01 -0.26 14.81
CA GLU A 94 0.06 0.33 15.76
C GLU A 94 -1.37 -0.21 15.60
N MET A 95 -1.81 -0.53 14.38
CA MET A 95 -3.09 -1.19 14.11
C MET A 95 -3.05 -2.65 14.53
N ALA A 96 -1.91 -3.33 14.31
CA ALA A 96 -1.69 -4.69 14.80
C ALA A 96 -1.71 -4.75 16.33
N ASN A 97 -1.07 -3.80 17.01
CA ASN A 97 -1.11 -3.68 18.47
C ASN A 97 -2.53 -3.36 18.98
N PHE A 98 -3.22 -2.44 18.32
CA PHE A 98 -4.62 -2.13 18.58
C PHE A 98 -5.49 -3.38 18.48
N PHE A 99 -5.37 -4.16 17.40
CA PHE A 99 -6.09 -5.41 17.20
C PHE A 99 -5.85 -6.44 18.31
N LEU A 100 -4.59 -6.64 18.72
CA LEU A 100 -4.26 -7.58 19.79
C LEU A 100 -4.84 -7.13 21.13
N ASN A 101 -4.80 -5.84 21.45
CA ASN A 101 -5.37 -5.30 22.68
C ASN A 101 -6.91 -5.32 22.66
N TYR A 102 -7.52 -5.04 21.51
CA TYR A 102 -8.96 -5.10 21.32
C TYR A 102 -9.51 -6.52 21.58
N LYS A 103 -8.78 -7.57 21.18
CA LYS A 103 -9.13 -8.96 21.50
C LYS A 103 -9.15 -9.24 23.01
N LEU A 104 -8.40 -8.50 23.82
CA LEU A 104 -8.31 -8.68 25.27
C LEU A 104 -9.32 -7.81 26.02
N ASN A 105 -9.48 -6.55 25.60
CA ASN A 105 -10.39 -5.60 26.24
C ASN A 105 -10.94 -4.58 25.22
N PRO A 106 -12.05 -4.90 24.53
CA PRO A 106 -12.58 -4.05 23.46
C PRO A 106 -13.17 -2.72 23.96
N GLU A 107 -13.60 -2.64 25.23
CA GLU A 107 -14.33 -1.47 25.73
C GLU A 107 -13.45 -0.23 25.97
N VAL A 108 -12.15 -0.43 26.22
CA VAL A 108 -11.22 0.65 26.57
C VAL A 108 -10.11 0.86 25.53
N THR A 109 -10.07 0.02 24.49
CA THR A 109 -9.02 0.09 23.49
C THR A 109 -9.48 0.97 22.32
N SER A 110 -8.68 1.98 21.96
CA SER A 110 -8.88 2.81 20.77
C SER A 110 -7.54 3.14 20.12
N LEU A 111 -7.59 3.50 18.84
CA LEU A 111 -6.45 4.01 18.09
C LEU A 111 -6.81 5.32 17.42
N LYS A 112 -5.98 6.35 17.59
CA LYS A 112 -6.17 7.63 16.88
C LYS A 112 -5.90 7.47 15.39
N ALA A 113 -6.87 7.86 14.57
CA ALA A 113 -6.74 7.93 13.12
C ALA A 113 -5.63 8.91 12.73
N SER A 114 -4.75 8.47 11.85
CA SER A 114 -3.56 9.21 11.42
C SER A 114 -3.21 8.83 10.00
N THR A 115 -2.81 9.82 9.19
CA THR A 115 -2.36 9.61 7.80
C THR A 115 -1.20 8.62 7.70
N ALA A 116 -0.41 8.46 8.77
CA ALA A 116 0.67 7.48 8.84
C ALA A 116 0.18 6.04 8.66
N LEU A 117 -1.08 5.72 9.01
CA LEU A 117 -1.68 4.41 8.80
C LEU A 117 -1.74 4.09 7.30
N ASP A 118 -2.31 5.00 6.51
CA ASP A 118 -2.40 4.84 5.05
C ASP A 118 -1.02 4.83 4.38
N VAL A 119 -0.05 5.61 4.89
CA VAL A 119 1.33 5.60 4.35
C VAL A 119 1.95 4.22 4.46
N TRP A 120 1.81 3.54 5.60
CA TRP A 120 2.35 2.19 5.79
C TRP A 120 1.68 1.22 4.82
N SER A 121 0.36 1.20 4.77
CA SER A 121 -0.39 0.28 3.91
C SER A 121 -0.10 0.53 2.42
N ALA A 122 0.06 1.79 2.01
CA ALA A 122 0.52 2.15 0.66
C ALA A 122 1.96 1.65 0.38
N ALA A 123 2.85 1.67 1.37
CA ALA A 123 4.20 1.15 1.22
C ALA A 123 4.23 -0.39 1.16
N VAL A 124 3.36 -1.09 1.90
CA VAL A 124 3.17 -2.55 1.75
C VAL A 124 2.63 -2.88 0.36
N LEU A 125 1.68 -2.10 -0.15
CA LEU A 125 1.16 -2.23 -1.52
C LEU A 125 2.27 -2.08 -2.57
N VAL A 126 3.22 -1.15 -2.38
CA VAL A 126 4.41 -1.04 -3.24
C VAL A 126 5.23 -2.33 -3.23
N LEU A 127 5.39 -2.97 -2.07
CA LEU A 127 6.08 -4.27 -2.02
C LEU A 127 5.32 -5.32 -2.82
N HIS A 128 4.00 -5.42 -2.67
CA HIS A 128 3.23 -6.33 -3.51
C HIS A 128 3.44 -6.03 -5.00
N LEU A 129 3.16 -4.81 -5.46
CA LEU A 129 3.22 -4.46 -6.88
C LEU A 129 4.54 -4.83 -7.57
N PHE A 130 5.65 -4.81 -6.84
CA PHE A 130 6.99 -4.90 -7.42
C PHE A 130 7.86 -6.03 -6.86
N SER A 131 7.32 -6.86 -5.96
CA SER A 131 7.92 -8.13 -5.57
C SER A 131 7.63 -9.21 -6.60
N ARG A 132 8.56 -10.16 -6.72
CA ARG A 132 8.38 -11.32 -7.58
C ARG A 132 7.15 -12.11 -7.12
N ARG A 133 6.13 -12.21 -7.97
CA ARG A 133 4.81 -12.85 -7.69
C ARG A 133 3.94 -12.14 -6.63
N GLY A 134 4.28 -10.92 -6.23
CA GLY A 134 3.49 -10.16 -5.24
C GLY A 134 3.54 -10.73 -3.83
N SER A 135 4.53 -11.54 -3.50
CA SER A 135 4.66 -12.16 -2.19
C SER A 135 5.38 -11.27 -1.17
N LEU A 136 4.96 -11.33 0.08
CA LEU A 136 5.66 -10.76 1.23
C LEU A 136 6.42 -11.87 1.96
N VAL A 137 7.74 -11.92 1.77
CA VAL A 137 8.62 -12.99 2.24
C VAL A 137 8.55 -13.19 3.76
N GLU A 138 8.26 -12.12 4.51
CA GLU A 138 8.11 -12.18 5.96
C GLU A 138 6.90 -13.01 6.41
N PHE A 139 5.93 -13.24 5.52
CA PHE A 139 4.65 -13.90 5.82
C PHE A 139 4.47 -15.24 5.09
N GLU A 140 5.39 -15.65 4.21
CA GLU A 140 5.28 -16.88 3.41
C GLU A 140 5.16 -18.16 4.26
N ASP A 141 5.90 -18.23 5.37
CA ASP A 141 5.93 -19.40 6.27
C ASP A 141 4.87 -19.32 7.40
N ILE A 142 3.96 -18.34 7.36
CA ILE A 142 2.94 -18.17 8.40
C ILE A 142 1.72 -19.01 8.03
N GLU A 143 1.53 -20.14 8.71
CA GLU A 143 0.36 -21.00 8.53
C GLU A 143 -0.91 -20.39 9.13
N ASN A 144 -0.79 -19.66 10.24
CA ASN A 144 -1.91 -19.04 10.95
C ASN A 144 -1.82 -17.52 10.84
N GLU A 145 -2.73 -16.92 10.08
CA GLU A 145 -2.78 -15.47 9.87
C GLU A 145 -2.91 -14.64 11.17
N ASP A 146 -3.43 -15.21 12.26
CA ASP A 146 -3.46 -14.53 13.57
C ASP A 146 -2.05 -14.30 14.16
N ASN A 147 -1.01 -14.92 13.59
CA ASN A 147 0.38 -14.64 13.92
C ASN A 147 0.95 -13.41 13.20
N ILE A 148 0.35 -12.96 12.09
CA ILE A 148 0.81 -11.77 11.34
C ILE A 148 0.81 -10.53 12.25
N PRO A 149 -0.27 -10.20 12.99
CA PRO A 149 -0.25 -9.06 13.90
C PRO A 149 0.82 -9.18 14.98
N ARG A 150 1.06 -10.38 15.54
CA ARG A 150 2.10 -10.60 16.54
C ARG A 150 3.48 -10.29 15.99
N GLN A 151 3.75 -10.72 14.76
CA GLN A 151 5.01 -10.44 14.08
C GLN A 151 5.17 -8.95 13.77
N LEU A 152 4.12 -8.29 13.28
CA LEU A 152 4.11 -6.84 13.00
C LEU A 152 4.38 -5.98 14.24
N THR A 153 3.91 -6.41 15.42
CA THR A 153 4.17 -5.70 16.69
C THR A 153 5.57 -5.90 17.25
N SER A 154 6.37 -6.83 16.70
CA SER A 154 7.73 -7.05 17.17
C SER A 154 8.61 -5.83 16.87
N PRO A 155 9.36 -5.28 17.84
CA PRO A 155 10.24 -4.14 17.61
C PRO A 155 11.41 -4.46 16.66
N LYS A 156 11.66 -5.76 16.42
CA LYS A 156 12.68 -6.23 15.47
C LYS A 156 12.11 -6.48 14.07
N PHE A 157 10.79 -6.36 13.88
CA PHE A 157 10.16 -6.60 12.60
C PHE A 157 10.64 -5.58 11.56
N SER A 158 10.84 -6.06 10.34
CA SER A 158 11.05 -5.19 9.18
C SER A 158 10.75 -5.97 7.92
N PHE A 159 10.24 -5.29 6.90
CA PHE A 159 10.05 -5.86 5.56
C PHE A 159 11.37 -5.98 4.76
N ARG A 160 12.50 -6.16 5.44
CA ARG A 160 13.81 -6.19 4.78
C ARG A 160 13.87 -7.28 3.73
N LYS A 161 13.39 -8.50 4.00
CA LYS A 161 13.48 -9.60 3.02
C LYS A 161 12.65 -9.26 1.78
N SER A 162 11.42 -8.79 1.95
CA SER A 162 10.57 -8.35 0.84
C SER A 162 11.18 -7.19 0.06
N ILE A 163 11.73 -6.18 0.73
CA ILE A 163 12.41 -5.06 0.07
C ILE A 163 13.56 -5.54 -0.82
N HIS A 164 14.33 -6.53 -0.39
CA HIS A 164 15.41 -7.13 -1.21
C HIS A 164 14.90 -8.02 -2.34
N ASN A 165 13.70 -8.60 -2.20
CA ASN A 165 13.06 -9.45 -3.20
C ASN A 165 12.28 -8.66 -4.28
N THR A 166 12.22 -7.34 -4.16
CA THR A 166 11.65 -6.48 -5.21
C THR A 166 12.53 -6.49 -6.45
N HIS A 167 11.92 -6.31 -7.63
CA HIS A 167 12.64 -6.23 -8.92
C HIS A 167 13.54 -4.98 -9.07
N PHE A 168 13.68 -4.18 -8.01
CA PHE A 168 14.39 -2.91 -8.01
C PHE A 168 15.85 -3.04 -7.57
N ALA A 169 16.71 -2.11 -8.03
CA ALA A 169 18.05 -1.99 -7.48
C ALA A 169 18.04 -1.55 -6.01
N LYS A 170 19.22 -1.67 -5.39
CA LYS A 170 19.59 -1.04 -4.11
C LYS A 170 19.21 0.44 -3.99
N SER A 171 18.91 1.16 -5.09
CA SER A 171 18.54 2.58 -5.05
C SER A 171 17.21 2.80 -4.30
N LYS A 172 17.19 3.84 -3.45
CA LYS A 172 16.05 4.25 -2.61
C LYS A 172 15.48 3.15 -1.69
N ARG A 173 16.30 2.15 -1.35
CA ARG A 173 16.00 1.21 -0.27
C ARG A 173 15.62 1.96 1.02
N GLU A 174 16.37 3.01 1.34
CA GLU A 174 16.13 3.88 2.49
C GLU A 174 14.73 4.51 2.47
N THR A 175 14.24 4.93 1.30
CA THR A 175 12.88 5.49 1.17
C THR A 175 11.80 4.47 1.48
N ARG A 176 11.95 3.22 0.99
CA ARG A 176 11.01 2.13 1.32
C ARG A 176 11.09 1.74 2.80
N GLU A 177 12.30 1.62 3.35
CA GLU A 177 12.51 1.35 4.77
C GLU A 177 11.94 2.47 5.66
N LYS A 178 12.04 3.74 5.23
CA LYS A 178 11.47 4.89 5.93
C LYS A 178 9.94 4.88 5.92
N CYS A 179 9.31 4.57 4.79
CA CYS A 179 7.84 4.47 4.71
C CYS A 179 7.28 3.27 5.49
N LEU A 180 8.10 2.23 5.68
CA LEU A 180 7.80 1.04 6.51
C LEU A 180 8.46 1.11 7.89
N CYS A 181 8.66 2.32 8.42
CA CYS A 181 9.16 2.50 9.78
C CYS A 181 8.06 2.18 10.80
N ILE A 182 8.41 1.37 11.81
CA ILE A 182 7.50 1.01 12.91
C ILE A 182 7.07 2.27 13.68
N ASP A 183 8.00 3.17 13.94
CA ASP A 183 7.72 4.44 14.60
C ASP A 183 6.96 5.37 13.66
N ARG A 184 5.66 5.55 13.91
CA ARG A 184 4.78 6.40 13.10
C ARG A 184 5.26 7.85 12.96
N ALA A 185 5.99 8.38 13.95
CA ALA A 185 6.48 9.76 13.91
C ALA A 185 7.73 9.92 13.03
N LYS A 186 8.43 8.82 12.75
CA LYS A 186 9.59 8.78 11.85
C LYS A 186 9.26 8.18 10.47
N ARG A 187 8.03 7.69 10.31
CA ARG A 187 7.53 7.11 9.07
C ARG A 187 7.59 8.14 7.95
N GLY A 188 7.87 7.65 6.75
CA GLY A 188 7.93 8.47 5.55
C GLY A 188 6.59 9.10 5.17
N THR A 189 6.52 9.66 3.96
CA THR A 189 5.31 10.31 3.44
C THR A 189 4.84 9.69 2.12
N LEU A 190 3.61 10.01 1.73
CA LEU A 190 3.08 9.68 0.40
C LEU A 190 3.93 10.29 -0.73
N ASP A 191 4.49 11.49 -0.55
CA ASP A 191 5.39 12.12 -1.52
C ASP A 191 6.69 11.34 -1.69
N GLU A 192 7.21 10.78 -0.59
CA GLU A 192 8.38 9.90 -0.65
C GLU A 192 8.09 8.62 -1.44
N ILE A 193 6.88 8.06 -1.32
CA ILE A 193 6.44 6.94 -2.15
C ILE A 193 6.34 7.36 -3.64
N LEU A 194 5.77 8.52 -3.94
CA LEU A 194 5.70 9.05 -5.32
C LEU A 194 7.09 9.24 -5.93
N SER A 195 8.08 9.65 -5.13
CA SER A 195 9.47 9.83 -5.58
C SER A 195 10.14 8.54 -6.10
N LEU A 196 9.55 7.37 -5.81
CA LEU A 196 10.01 6.09 -6.34
C LEU A 196 9.72 5.98 -7.85
N ILE A 197 8.60 6.52 -8.33
CA ILE A 197 8.05 6.28 -9.68
C ILE A 197 9.03 6.58 -10.83
N PRO A 198 9.68 7.77 -10.91
CA PRO A 198 10.55 8.09 -12.04
C PRO A 198 11.68 7.06 -12.26
N GLN A 199 12.21 6.51 -11.16
CA GLN A 199 13.27 5.51 -11.21
C GLN A 199 12.77 4.15 -11.70
N LEU A 200 11.50 3.84 -11.46
CA LEU A 200 10.87 2.61 -11.95
C LEU A 200 10.69 2.65 -13.47
N THR A 201 10.39 3.84 -14.02
CA THR A 201 10.19 4.03 -15.45
C THR A 201 11.49 4.13 -16.25
N GLN A 202 12.55 4.75 -15.70
CA GLN A 202 13.82 4.95 -16.40
C GLN A 202 14.49 3.62 -16.80
N ARG A 203 14.50 2.64 -15.89
CA ARG A 203 15.14 1.33 -16.14
C ARG A 203 14.43 0.46 -17.15
N SER A 204 13.11 0.60 -17.28
CA SER A 204 12.37 -0.11 -18.33
C SER A 204 12.77 0.34 -19.72
N TYR A 205 13.21 1.61 -19.85
CA TYR A 205 13.72 2.17 -21.09
C TYR A 205 15.15 1.69 -21.34
N ASP A 206 16.03 1.78 -20.35
CA ASP A 206 17.44 1.37 -20.45
C ASP A 206 17.59 -0.14 -20.74
N PHE A 207 16.77 -0.98 -20.10
CA PHE A 207 16.77 -2.42 -20.36
C PHE A 207 16.36 -2.73 -21.80
N ARG A 208 15.34 -2.07 -22.34
CA ARG A 208 14.90 -2.25 -23.73
C ARG A 208 15.95 -1.80 -24.74
N ILE A 209 16.65 -0.70 -24.46
CA ILE A 209 17.77 -0.24 -25.32
C ILE A 209 18.94 -1.22 -25.27
N SER A 210 19.30 -1.75 -24.09
CA SER A 210 20.39 -2.72 -23.97
C SER A 210 20.12 -4.04 -24.72
N VAL A 211 18.86 -4.50 -24.70
CA VAL A 211 18.44 -5.70 -25.46
C VAL A 211 18.40 -5.42 -26.96
N ALA A 212 17.85 -4.28 -27.39
CA ALA A 212 17.83 -3.88 -28.80
C ALA A 212 19.24 -3.72 -29.39
N ALA A 213 20.16 -3.09 -28.65
CA ALA A 213 21.56 -2.93 -29.03
C ALA A 213 22.33 -4.26 -29.10
N SER A 214 21.93 -5.27 -28.33
CA SER A 214 22.53 -6.61 -28.36
C SER A 214 22.01 -7.47 -29.51
N THR A 215 20.79 -7.23 -29.99
CA THR A 215 20.20 -7.92 -31.15
C THR A 215 20.61 -7.33 -32.50
N GLU A 216 21.03 -6.06 -32.54
CA GLU A 216 21.56 -5.43 -33.76
C GLU A 216 23.06 -5.68 -33.95
N ALA A 217 23.76 -6.16 -32.91
CA ALA A 217 25.19 -6.48 -32.94
C ALA A 217 25.50 -7.98 -33.22
N ALA A 218 24.47 -8.80 -33.47
CA ALA A 218 24.56 -10.23 -33.77
C ALA A 218 24.03 -10.52 -35.18
#